data_AF-A0A961CDP9-F1
#
_entry.id   AF-A0A961CDP9-F1
#
_cell.length_a   1.000
_cell.length_b   1.000
_cell.length_c   1.000
_cell.angle_alpha   90.00
_cell.angle_beta   90.00
_cell.angle_gamma   90.00
#
_symmetry.space_group_name_H-M   'P 1'
#
loop_
_entity.id
_entity.type
_entity.pdbx_description
1 polymer ?
#
loop_
_entity_poly.entity_id
_entity_poly.type
_entity_poly.pdbx_seq_one_letter_code
_entity_poly.pdbx_strand_id
1 'polypeptide(L)'
;MADDPTRSALGALPPPPRLARRLVYLGTPAAAVPPLEALVAAGFDVALVVTRPDKRRGRRAEASPSPVKAAAQALGIPVTTDVAEAAGVGADLGVVVAFG
;
A
#
# COMPACT_ATOMS: atom_id res chain seq x y z
N MET A 1 9.54 4.32 31.79
CA MET A 1 9.87 3.37 30.70
C MET A 1 8.55 2.72 30.30
N ALA A 2 7.78 3.43 29.46
CA ALA A 2 6.46 2.96 29.05
C ALA A 2 6.63 1.81 28.06
N ASP A 3 5.92 0.73 28.30
CA ASP A 3 5.83 -0.44 27.43
C ASP A 3 5.30 0.02 26.06
N ASP A 4 6.04 -0.24 24.98
CA ASP A 4 5.64 0.15 23.63
C ASP A 4 4.52 -0.81 23.18
N PRO A 5 3.26 -0.36 23.06
CA PRO A 5 2.14 -1.22 22.69
C PRO A 5 2.35 -1.88 21.32
N THR A 6 3.21 -1.30 20.48
CA THR A 6 3.59 -1.85 19.18
C THR A 6 4.44 -3.12 19.30
N ARG A 7 5.22 -3.26 20.37
CA ARG A 7 6.14 -4.40 20.58
C ARG A 7 5.40 -5.70 20.94
N SER A 8 4.20 -5.58 21.51
CA SER A 8 3.35 -6.73 21.87
C SER A 8 2.62 -7.34 20.66
N ALA A 9 2.33 -6.54 19.62
CA ALA A 9 1.58 -6.98 18.44
C ALA A 9 2.37 -7.89 17.49
N LEU A 10 3.71 -7.88 17.53
CA LEU A 10 4.55 -8.77 16.71
C LEU A 10 4.57 -10.22 17.24
N GLY A 11 4.08 -10.46 18.46
CA GLY A 11 4.10 -11.78 19.11
C GLY A 11 3.06 -12.78 18.59
N ALA A 12 2.07 -12.33 17.80
CA ALA A 12 1.02 -13.22 17.29
C ALA A 12 0.45 -12.72 15.95
N LEU A 13 1.32 -12.41 14.99
CA LEU A 13 0.84 -12.33 13.62
C LEU A 13 0.21 -13.69 13.29
N PRO A 14 -1.05 -13.72 12.80
CA PRO A 14 -1.69 -14.96 12.44
C PRO A 14 -0.82 -15.67 11.40
N PRO A 15 -0.75 -17.02 11.42
CA PRO A 15 -0.03 -17.75 10.40
C PRO A 15 -0.55 -17.32 9.02
N PRO A 16 0.33 -17.19 8.01
CA PRO A 16 -0.08 -16.73 6.70
C PRO A 16 -1.19 -17.64 6.17
N PRO A 17 -2.24 -17.07 5.55
CA PRO A 17 -3.32 -17.88 5.02
C PRO A 17 -2.78 -18.81 3.94
N ARG A 18 -3.31 -20.05 3.90
CA ARG A 18 -2.88 -21.07 2.93
C ARG A 18 -3.15 -20.67 1.47
N LEU A 19 -3.99 -19.67 1.25
CA LEU A 19 -4.36 -19.12 -0.06
C LEU A 19 -4.55 -17.59 0.06
N ALA A 20 -3.47 -16.83 0.20
CA ALA A 20 -3.55 -15.37 0.13
C ALA A 20 -3.92 -14.93 -1.29
N ARG A 21 -5.04 -14.23 -1.46
CA ARG A 21 -5.51 -13.74 -2.76
C ARG A 21 -5.77 -12.24 -2.75
N ARG A 22 -6.20 -11.69 -1.60
CA ARG A 22 -6.57 -10.29 -1.45
C ARG A 22 -5.48 -9.50 -0.74
N LEU A 23 -4.98 -8.44 -1.36
CA LEU A 23 -3.82 -7.69 -0.91
C LEU A 23 -4.17 -6.23 -0.62
N VAL A 24 -3.48 -5.64 0.34
CA VAL A 24 -3.28 -4.18 0.42
C VAL A 24 -1.86 -3.85 -0.02
N TYR A 25 -1.70 -2.87 -0.89
CA TYR A 25 -0.40 -2.46 -1.43
C TYR A 25 0.00 -1.09 -0.89
N LEU A 26 1.21 -0.96 -0.34
CA LEU A 26 1.74 0.28 0.21
C LEU A 26 2.99 0.70 -0.57
N GLY A 27 2.91 1.82 -1.27
CA GLY A 27 4.00 2.33 -2.09
C GLY A 27 3.81 3.77 -2.55
N THR A 28 4.91 4.45 -2.86
CA THR A 28 4.88 5.86 -3.31
C THR A 28 5.76 6.14 -4.52
N PRO A 29 7.04 5.74 -4.56
CA PRO A 29 7.92 6.13 -5.66
C PRO A 29 7.70 5.28 -6.91
N ALA A 30 8.28 5.71 -8.04
CA ALA A 30 8.18 4.99 -9.31
C ALA A 30 8.70 3.54 -9.23
N ALA A 31 9.69 3.26 -8.38
CA ALA A 31 10.20 1.91 -8.14
C ALA A 31 9.15 0.94 -7.55
N ALA A 32 8.07 1.46 -6.95
CA ALA A 32 6.96 0.67 -6.43
C ALA A 32 5.86 0.42 -7.48
N VAL A 33 5.94 1.01 -8.68
CA VAL A 33 4.93 0.75 -9.73
C VAL A 33 5.05 -0.67 -10.31
N PRO A 34 6.24 -1.15 -10.75
CA PRO A 34 6.34 -2.47 -11.37
C PRO A 34 5.86 -3.63 -10.48
N PRO A 35 6.15 -3.65 -9.16
CA PRO A 35 5.60 -4.69 -8.28
C PRO A 35 4.07 -4.65 -8.15
N LEU A 36 3.45 -3.46 -8.13
CA LEU A 36 1.99 -3.33 -8.10
C LEU A 36 1.38 -3.94 -9.37
N GLU A 37 1.88 -3.56 -10.54
CA GLU A 37 1.40 -4.08 -11.83
C GLU A 37 1.59 -5.59 -11.94
N ALA A 38 2.74 -6.11 -11.48
CA ALA A 38 3.03 -7.54 -11.48
C ALA A 38 2.06 -8.34 -10.59
N LEU A 39 1.67 -7.82 -9.42
CA LEU A 39 0.69 -8.48 -8.55
C LEU A 39 -0.69 -8.56 -9.22
N VAL A 40 -1.13 -7.48 -9.85
CA VAL A 40 -2.42 -7.47 -10.58
C VAL A 40 -2.36 -8.42 -11.77
N ALA A 41 -1.27 -8.41 -12.54
CA ALA A 41 -1.08 -9.32 -13.67
C ALA A 41 -1.02 -10.80 -13.25
N ALA A 42 -0.51 -11.09 -12.05
CA ALA A 42 -0.49 -12.44 -11.48
C ALA A 42 -1.86 -12.89 -10.92
N GLY A 43 -2.90 -12.04 -11.01
CA GLY A 43 -4.27 -12.35 -10.60
C GLY A 43 -4.53 -12.20 -9.10
N PHE A 44 -3.71 -11.43 -8.38
CA PHE A 44 -4.06 -11.01 -7.02
C PHE A 44 -5.14 -9.92 -7.04
N ASP A 45 -6.05 -9.99 -6.08
CA ASP A 45 -7.04 -8.95 -5.82
C ASP A 45 -6.41 -7.86 -4.96
N VAL A 46 -5.87 -6.81 -5.59
CA VAL A 46 -5.34 -5.65 -4.85
C VAL A 46 -6.51 -4.76 -4.46
N ALA A 47 -6.98 -4.92 -3.23
CA ALA A 47 -8.21 -4.29 -2.74
C ALA A 47 -8.05 -2.78 -2.45
N LEU A 48 -6.84 -2.36 -2.07
CA LEU A 48 -6.53 -0.98 -1.70
C LEU A 48 -5.05 -0.69 -1.93
N VAL A 49 -4.76 0.51 -2.41
CA VAL A 49 -3.41 1.07 -2.48
C VAL A 49 -3.29 2.22 -1.47
N VAL A 50 -2.30 2.13 -0.59
CA VAL A 50 -1.91 3.23 0.31
C VAL A 50 -0.67 3.92 -0.25
N THR A 51 -0.75 5.23 -0.40
CA THR A 51 0.36 6.05 -0.91
C THR A 51 0.52 7.32 -0.09
N ARG A 52 1.66 8.01 -0.20
CA ARG A 52 1.83 9.31 0.47
C ARG A 52 1.00 10.39 -0.24
N PRO A 53 0.61 11.47 0.48
CA PRO A 53 -0.04 12.63 -0.12
C PRO A 53 0.76 13.18 -1.30
N ASP A 54 0.04 13.71 -2.28
CA ASP A 54 0.62 14.31 -3.48
C ASP A 54 1.59 15.43 -3.10
N LYS A 55 2.78 15.42 -3.72
CA LYS A 55 3.83 16.40 -3.44
C LYS A 55 4.12 17.22 -4.70
N ARG A 56 4.39 18.51 -4.51
CA ARG A 56 4.91 19.38 -5.56
C ARG A 56 6.35 18.98 -5.89
N ARG A 57 6.65 18.70 -7.15
CA ARG A 57 8.01 18.43 -7.63
C ARG A 57 8.57 19.68 -8.32
N GLY A 58 9.35 20.48 -7.59
CA GLY A 58 9.96 21.72 -8.09
C GLY A 58 9.31 23.00 -7.59
N ARG A 59 9.93 24.16 -7.88
CA ARG A 59 9.39 25.48 -7.52
C ARG A 59 8.20 25.83 -8.42
N ARG A 60 7.07 26.23 -7.82
CA ARG A 60 5.79 26.59 -8.49
C ARG A 60 5.06 25.45 -9.24
N ALA A 61 5.44 24.18 -9.06
CA ALA A 61 4.71 23.08 -9.67
C ALA A 61 3.35 22.84 -8.98
N GLU A 62 2.34 22.44 -9.76
CA GLU A 62 1.10 21.89 -9.23
C GLU A 62 1.36 20.56 -8.49
N ALA A 63 0.46 20.19 -7.59
CA ALA A 63 0.54 18.90 -6.94
C ALA A 63 0.26 17.80 -7.98
N SER A 64 1.21 16.90 -8.16
CA SER A 64 1.05 15.74 -9.05
C SER A 64 0.78 14.49 -8.21
N PRO A 65 -0.06 13.55 -8.69
CA PRO A 65 -0.23 12.26 -8.04
C PRO A 65 1.11 11.55 -7.86
N SER A 66 1.24 10.77 -6.79
CA SER A 66 2.39 9.88 -6.66
C SER A 66 2.41 8.88 -7.84
N PRO A 67 3.60 8.40 -8.28
CA PRO A 67 3.68 7.37 -9.31
C PRO A 67 2.77 6.15 -9.04
N VAL A 68 2.71 5.69 -7.79
CA VAL A 68 1.85 4.57 -7.38
C VAL A 68 0.37 4.95 -7.42
N LYS A 69 -0.01 6.17 -7.01
CA LYS A 69 -1.39 6.66 -7.13
C LYS A 69 -1.87 6.65 -8.58
N ALA A 70 -1.05 7.15 -9.49
CA ALA A 70 -1.38 7.18 -10.92
C ALA A 70 -1.56 5.77 -11.50
N ALA A 71 -0.65 4.85 -11.17
CA ALA A 71 -0.75 3.46 -11.60
C ALA A 71 -2.00 2.76 -11.04
N ALA A 72 -2.26 2.91 -9.74
CA ALA A 72 -3.44 2.33 -9.08
C ALA A 72 -4.75 2.84 -9.70
N GLN A 73 -4.84 4.15 -9.98
CA GLN A 73 -6.00 4.75 -10.66
C GLN A 73 -6.19 4.19 -12.07
N ALA A 74 -5.10 3.99 -12.84
CA ALA A 74 -5.17 3.37 -14.16
C ALA A 74 -5.64 1.91 -14.13
N LEU A 75 -5.32 1.19 -13.04
CA LEU A 75 -5.76 -0.18 -12.78
C LEU A 75 -7.16 -0.27 -12.15
N GLY A 76 -7.82 0.86 -11.87
CA GLY A 76 -9.14 0.89 -11.23
C GLY A 76 -9.13 0.52 -9.74
N ILE A 77 -7.98 0.62 -9.07
CA ILE A 77 -7.80 0.23 -7.67
C ILE A 77 -8.07 1.44 -6.75
N PRO A 78 -8.85 1.28 -5.66
CA PRO A 78 -9.02 2.33 -4.66
C PRO A 78 -7.69 2.81 -4.07
N VAL A 79 -7.55 4.11 -3.87
CA VAL A 79 -6.34 4.72 -3.29
C VAL A 79 -6.68 5.54 -2.06
N THR A 80 -5.88 5.39 -1.02
CA THR A 80 -5.93 6.21 0.20
C THR A 80 -4.56 6.75 0.58
N THR A 81 -4.55 7.80 1.39
CA THR A 81 -3.34 8.29 2.07
C THR A 81 -3.31 7.94 3.55
N ASP A 82 -4.39 7.37 4.08
CA ASP A 82 -4.49 6.91 5.46
C ASP A 82 -4.08 5.44 5.57
N VAL A 83 -3.02 5.17 6.33
CA VAL A 83 -2.54 3.80 6.56
C VAL A 83 -3.53 3.00 7.41
N ALA A 84 -4.32 3.65 8.26
CA ALA A 84 -5.27 2.97 9.14
C ALA A 84 -6.36 2.23 8.36
N GLU A 85 -6.74 2.73 7.18
CA GLU A 85 -7.75 2.10 6.32
C GLU A 85 -7.30 0.73 5.78
N ALA A 86 -5.99 0.45 5.74
CA ALA A 86 -5.45 -0.84 5.30
C ALA A 86 -5.98 -2.04 6.10
N ALA A 87 -6.30 -1.84 7.39
CA ALA A 87 -6.83 -2.89 8.25
C ALA A 87 -8.31 -3.22 7.97
N GLY A 88 -9.06 -2.30 7.36
CA GLY A 88 -10.52 -2.40 7.19
C GLY A 88 -10.98 -3.12 5.92
N VAL A 89 -10.07 -3.39 4.97
CA VAL A 89 -10.44 -3.86 3.61
C VAL A 89 -10.49 -5.38 3.45
N GLY A 90 -10.31 -6.12 4.56
CA GLY A 90 -10.32 -7.59 4.56
C GLY A 90 -9.19 -8.19 3.73
N ALA A 91 -8.02 -7.55 3.67
CA ALA A 91 -6.85 -8.08 2.99
C ALA A 91 -6.20 -9.22 3.79
N ASP A 92 -5.71 -10.23 3.08
CA ASP A 92 -4.97 -11.36 3.63
C ASP A 92 -3.55 -10.97 4.03
N LEU A 93 -2.93 -10.09 3.24
CA LEU A 93 -1.54 -9.66 3.38
C LEU A 93 -1.36 -8.19 2.95
N GLY A 94 -0.39 -7.52 3.58
CA GLY A 94 0.11 -6.22 3.15
C GLY A 94 1.44 -6.35 2.42
N VAL A 95 1.53 -5.74 1.24
CA VAL A 95 2.78 -5.65 0.46
C VAL A 95 3.32 -4.23 0.56
N VAL A 96 4.49 -4.06 1.15
CA VAL A 96 5.11 -2.75 1.36
C VAL A 96 6.35 -2.63 0.46
N VAL A 97 6.36 -1.64 -0.43
CA VAL A 97 7.50 -1.36 -1.32
C VAL A 97 7.83 0.12 -1.28
N ALA A 98 9.01 0.45 -0.74
CA ALA A 98 9.52 1.82 -0.67
C ALA A 98 8.49 2.83 -0.14
N PHE A 99 7.76 2.43 0.91
CA PHE A 99 6.77 3.25 1.60
C PHE A 99 7.39 3.83 2.88
N GLY A 100 7.50 5.15 2.93
CA GLY A 100 8.19 5.91 3.98
C GLY A 100 7.80 7.38 3.95
#